data_AF-A0A8D8CYD0-F1
#
_entry.id   AF-A0A8D8CYD0-F1
#
_cell.length_a   1.000
_cell.length_b   1.000
_cell.length_c   1.000
_cell.angle_alpha   90.00
_cell.angle_beta   90.00
_cell.angle_gamma   90.00
#
_symmetry.space_group_name_H-M   'P 1'
#
loop_
_entity.id
_entity.type
_entity.pdbx_description
1 polymer ?
#
loop_
_entity_poly.entity_id
_entity_poly.type
_entity_poly.pdbx_seq_one_letter_code
_entity_poly.pdbx_strand_id
1 'polypeptide(L)'
;MNLRASRVIFNQIRCYCYKPVRRVSLPPASKRAPKASASVDNFSLQNEFKSRILATGPIPVAAYMKQVLTNPAGGYYMNEADVFGSKGDFVTSPEIGQIFGELVAAWCLNEWTKFGKPTPYQLIELGPGKGTMMRDILRVFKRLGASEGLSVHLVDMSEHLSEVQAELLCRSSEECADKAYYRAGVTRAGTKVFWYRHLEDVPAGFSIVLAHEFF
;
A
#
# COMPACT_ATOMS: atom_id res chain seq x y z
N MET A 1 11.85 -61.52 45.11
CA MET A 1 13.17 -60.88 45.34
C MET A 1 13.74 -60.45 44.00
N ASN A 2 14.20 -59.19 43.93
CA ASN A 2 14.95 -58.47 42.86
C ASN A 2 14.20 -58.15 41.55
N LEU A 3 13.70 -56.91 41.34
CA LEU A 3 14.37 -55.63 41.00
C LEU A 3 15.02 -55.59 39.60
N ARG A 4 14.42 -54.84 38.66
CA ARG A 4 15.01 -53.57 38.13
C ARG A 4 14.08 -52.86 37.14
N ALA A 5 13.94 -51.57 37.38
CA ALA A 5 13.29 -50.58 36.53
C ALA A 5 14.18 -50.14 35.36
N SER A 6 13.53 -49.72 34.25
CA SER A 6 13.96 -48.86 33.15
C SER A 6 12.99 -49.11 31.98
N ARG A 7 12.51 -48.18 31.16
CA ARG A 7 12.69 -46.75 30.96
C ARG A 7 11.70 -46.35 29.83
N VAL A 8 11.31 -45.08 29.79
CA VAL A 8 10.98 -44.33 28.55
C VAL A 8 9.55 -44.44 27.99
N ILE A 9 8.73 -43.50 28.48
CA ILE A 9 7.77 -42.69 27.71
C ILE A 9 8.53 -41.98 26.57
N PHE A 10 8.09 -42.15 25.31
CA PHE A 10 8.12 -41.18 24.18
C PHE A 10 8.13 -41.93 22.83
N ASN A 11 7.00 -41.95 22.12
CA ASN A 11 6.90 -41.66 20.68
C ASN A 11 5.50 -41.96 20.14
N GLN A 12 4.60 -40.99 20.27
CA GLN A 12 3.56 -40.77 19.25
C GLN A 12 3.91 -39.48 18.53
N ILE A 13 4.82 -39.56 17.55
CA ILE A 13 4.99 -38.52 16.55
C ILE A 13 4.25 -39.01 15.31
N ARG A 14 3.10 -38.40 15.01
CA ARG A 14 2.47 -38.54 13.70
C ARG A 14 3.38 -37.88 12.68
N CYS A 15 4.10 -38.69 11.90
CA CYS A 15 4.78 -38.20 10.70
C CYS A 15 3.72 -37.80 9.67
N TYR A 16 3.41 -36.51 9.57
CA TYR A 16 2.71 -35.97 8.41
C TYR A 16 3.67 -36.03 7.21
N CYS A 17 3.56 -37.10 6.43
CA CYS A 17 4.27 -37.24 5.17
C CYS A 17 3.54 -36.36 4.14
N TYR A 18 4.09 -35.18 3.84
CA TYR A 18 3.61 -34.36 2.72
C TYR A 18 3.88 -35.15 1.43
N LYS A 19 2.81 -35.48 0.68
CA LYS A 19 2.97 -36.01 -0.68
C LYS A 19 3.71 -34.96 -1.52
N PRO A 20 4.83 -35.30 -2.19
CA PRO A 20 5.47 -34.37 -3.11
C PRO A 20 4.53 -34.10 -4.28
N VAL A 21 4.04 -32.87 -4.39
CA VAL A 21 3.27 -32.39 -5.54
C VAL A 21 4.24 -32.27 -6.72
N ARG A 22 3.96 -33.00 -7.80
CA ARG A 22 4.77 -32.98 -9.02
C ARG A 22 4.66 -31.57 -9.64
N ARG A 23 5.77 -30.84 -9.66
CA ARG A 23 5.85 -29.50 -10.25
C ARG A 23 5.53 -29.58 -11.75
N VAL A 24 4.50 -28.86 -12.20
CA VAL A 24 4.20 -28.73 -13.63
C VAL A 24 5.38 -28.06 -14.31
N SER A 25 5.93 -28.69 -15.35
CA SER A 25 7.03 -28.13 -16.14
C SER A 25 6.49 -26.96 -16.97
N LEU A 26 6.81 -25.73 -16.54
CA LEU A 26 6.59 -24.54 -17.37
C LEU A 26 7.56 -24.58 -18.56
N PRO A 27 7.14 -24.13 -19.76
CA PRO A 27 8.04 -23.94 -20.89
C PRO A 27 9.15 -22.94 -20.52
N PRO A 28 10.36 -23.06 -21.13
CA PRO A 28 11.46 -22.17 -20.83
C PRO A 28 11.05 -20.71 -21.10
N ALA A 29 11.28 -19.85 -20.12
CA ALA A 29 11.07 -18.41 -20.27
C ALA A 29 11.85 -17.90 -21.50
N SER A 30 11.15 -17.20 -22.38
CA SER A 30 11.76 -16.46 -23.49
C SER A 30 12.79 -15.49 -22.90
N LYS A 31 14.06 -15.68 -23.25
CA LYS A 31 15.15 -14.78 -22.89
C LYS A 31 14.99 -13.46 -23.65
N ARG A 32 14.16 -12.55 -23.15
CA ARG A 32 14.37 -11.12 -23.44
C ARG A 32 15.37 -10.60 -22.41
N ALA A 33 16.58 -10.33 -22.88
CA ALA A 33 17.62 -9.72 -22.07
C ALA A 33 17.15 -8.33 -21.59
N PRO A 34 17.30 -7.99 -20.30
CA PRO A 34 17.16 -6.61 -19.87
C PRO A 34 18.27 -5.78 -20.52
N LYS A 35 17.92 -4.64 -21.11
CA LYS A 35 18.91 -3.66 -21.57
C LYS A 35 19.65 -3.15 -20.34
N ALA A 36 20.96 -3.43 -20.28
CA ALA A 36 21.84 -2.89 -19.27
C ALA A 36 22.00 -1.37 -19.47
N SER A 37 21.61 -0.58 -18.47
CA SER A 37 22.15 0.75 -18.23
C SER A 37 23.20 0.66 -17.12
N ALA A 38 24.32 1.36 -17.30
CA ALA A 38 25.54 1.18 -16.52
C ALA A 38 25.56 1.95 -15.19
N SER A 39 26.00 1.23 -14.15
CA SER A 39 26.76 1.63 -12.95
C SER A 39 26.49 2.97 -12.25
N VAL A 40 25.77 2.89 -11.12
CA VAL A 40 26.04 3.63 -9.88
C VAL A 40 25.96 2.59 -8.75
N ASP A 41 26.82 2.71 -7.72
CA ASP A 41 27.09 1.78 -6.62
C ASP A 41 26.14 0.59 -6.42
N ASN A 42 26.72 -0.62 -6.41
CA ASN A 42 26.04 -1.93 -6.41
C ASN A 42 25.33 -2.24 -5.07
N PHE A 43 24.45 -1.35 -4.63
CA PHE A 43 23.49 -1.63 -3.56
C PHE A 43 22.47 -2.62 -4.10
N SER A 44 22.71 -3.90 -3.82
CA SER A 44 21.72 -4.94 -4.01
C SER A 44 21.12 -5.25 -2.65
N LEU A 45 19.80 -5.08 -2.51
CA LEU A 45 19.03 -5.53 -1.34
C LEU A 45 19.39 -6.98 -0.95
N GLN A 46 19.71 -7.82 -1.94
CA GLN A 46 20.16 -9.19 -1.72
C GLN A 46 21.46 -9.26 -0.89
N ASN A 47 22.43 -8.40 -1.17
CA ASN A 47 23.71 -8.36 -0.45
C ASN A 47 23.53 -7.81 0.97
N GLU A 48 22.61 -6.85 1.16
CA GLU A 48 22.23 -6.37 2.49
C GLU A 48 21.63 -7.50 3.34
N PHE A 49 20.65 -8.24 2.79
CA PHE A 49 20.04 -9.37 3.50
C PHE A 49 21.06 -10.45 3.84
N LYS A 50 21.94 -10.82 2.90
CA LYS A 50 23.01 -11.79 3.17
C LYS A 50 23.90 -11.34 4.34
N SER A 51 24.35 -10.09 4.29
CA SER A 51 25.21 -9.53 5.34
C SER A 51 24.51 -9.53 6.70
N ARG A 52 23.22 -9.14 6.73
CA ARG A 52 22.42 -9.09 7.95
C ARG A 52 22.13 -10.49 8.52
N ILE A 53 21.85 -11.48 7.67
CA ILE A 53 21.65 -12.87 8.12
C ILE A 53 22.95 -13.45 8.70
N LEU A 54 24.09 -13.17 8.07
CA LEU A 54 25.40 -13.62 8.57
C LEU A 54 25.74 -12.96 9.92
N ALA A 55 25.40 -11.69 10.11
CA ALA A 55 25.74 -10.94 11.32
C ALA A 55 24.78 -11.20 12.50
N THR A 56 23.47 -11.33 12.24
CA THR A 56 22.43 -11.34 13.28
C THR A 56 21.58 -12.61 13.31
N GLY A 57 21.82 -13.54 12.39
CA GLY A 57 21.03 -14.76 12.23
C GLY A 57 19.77 -14.56 11.38
N PRO A 58 18.86 -15.56 11.34
CA PRO A 58 17.69 -15.54 10.47
C PRO A 58 16.81 -14.31 10.67
N ILE A 59 16.35 -13.73 9.56
CA ILE A 59 15.46 -12.56 9.56
C ILE A 59 14.00 -13.04 9.53
N PRO A 60 13.11 -12.50 10.38
CA PRO A 60 11.68 -12.79 10.30
C PRO A 60 11.10 -12.37 8.94
N VAL A 61 10.13 -13.14 8.43
CA VAL A 61 9.46 -12.85 7.15
C VAL A 61 8.90 -11.43 7.11
N ALA A 62 8.32 -10.94 8.21
CA ALA A 62 7.80 -9.57 8.30
C ALA A 62 8.89 -8.51 8.08
N ALA A 63 10.08 -8.70 8.65
CA ALA A 63 11.20 -7.78 8.46
C ALA A 63 11.77 -7.84 7.05
N TYR A 64 11.81 -9.03 6.45
CA TYR A 64 12.15 -9.20 5.03
C TYR A 64 11.15 -8.47 4.13
N MET A 65 9.85 -8.70 4.31
CA MET A 65 8.76 -8.08 3.52
C MET A 65 8.80 -6.55 3.60
N LYS A 66 8.96 -5.99 4.81
CA LYS A 66 9.12 -4.54 4.98
C LYS A 66 10.28 -3.99 4.16
N GLN A 67 11.43 -4.65 4.19
CA GLN A 67 12.63 -4.21 3.49
C GLN A 67 12.49 -4.31 1.96
N VAL A 68 11.99 -5.41 1.42
CA VAL A 68 11.82 -5.52 -0.05
C VAL A 68 10.75 -4.59 -0.61
N LEU A 69 9.75 -4.21 0.19
CA LEU A 69 8.65 -3.35 -0.27
C LEU A 69 8.98 -1.85 -0.11
N THR A 70 9.53 -1.44 1.03
CA THR A 70 9.61 -0.01 1.41
C THR A 70 11.02 0.50 1.71
N ASN A 71 12.08 -0.24 1.39
CA ASN A 71 13.45 0.28 1.57
C ASN A 71 13.71 1.45 0.61
N PRO A 72 14.17 2.62 1.10
CA PRO A 72 14.40 3.80 0.24
C PRO A 72 15.41 3.58 -0.89
N ALA A 73 16.37 2.66 -0.72
CA ALA A 73 17.46 2.45 -1.68
C ALA A 73 17.14 1.41 -2.77
N GLY A 74 16.01 0.72 -2.71
CA GLY A 74 15.66 -0.28 -3.72
C GLY A 74 14.36 -1.04 -3.51
N GLY A 75 13.53 -0.60 -2.55
CA GLY A 75 12.23 -1.20 -2.26
C GLY A 75 11.30 -1.09 -3.47
N TYR A 76 10.47 -2.11 -3.64
CA TYR A 76 9.59 -2.24 -4.81
C TYR A 76 8.70 -1.01 -5.03
N TYR A 77 8.12 -0.44 -3.97
CA TYR A 77 7.26 0.75 -4.04
C TYR A 77 8.02 2.09 -3.98
N MET A 78 9.34 2.05 -3.75
CA MET A 78 10.17 3.24 -3.60
C MET A 78 10.98 3.55 -4.87
N ASN A 79 11.08 2.61 -5.81
CA ASN A 79 11.75 2.84 -7.09
C ASN A 79 10.87 3.70 -8.03
N GLU A 80 11.50 4.61 -8.76
CA GLU A 80 10.85 5.51 -9.76
C GLU A 80 10.26 4.79 -10.99
N ALA A 81 10.32 3.45 -11.04
CA ALA A 81 9.70 2.69 -12.11
C ALA A 81 8.18 2.71 -11.96
N ASP A 82 7.46 2.91 -13.05
CA ASP A 82 5.99 3.05 -13.11
C ASP A 82 5.31 1.70 -12.76
N VAL A 83 5.21 1.37 -11.47
CA VAL A 83 4.75 0.07 -10.93
C VAL A 83 3.26 -0.18 -11.20
N PHE A 84 2.46 0.87 -11.36
CA PHE A 84 1.00 0.80 -11.39
C PHE A 84 0.44 1.06 -12.80
N GLY A 85 -0.69 0.43 -13.17
CA GLY A 85 -1.42 0.63 -14.42
C GLY A 85 -1.08 -0.36 -15.54
N SER A 86 -1.67 -0.13 -16.72
CA SER A 86 -1.53 -1.01 -17.89
C SER A 86 -0.11 -1.18 -18.43
N LYS A 87 0.82 -0.32 -18.01
CA LYS A 87 2.26 -0.39 -18.33
C LYS A 87 3.13 -0.88 -17.16
N GLY A 88 2.57 -1.01 -15.97
CA GLY A 88 3.22 -1.54 -14.77
C GLY A 88 2.82 -2.99 -14.49
N ASP A 89 3.27 -3.53 -13.35
CA ASP A 89 3.00 -4.92 -12.96
C ASP A 89 1.63 -5.09 -12.28
N PHE A 90 0.99 -4.00 -11.82
CA PHE A 90 -0.27 -4.02 -11.09
C PHE A 90 -1.39 -3.31 -11.86
N VAL A 91 -2.45 -4.05 -12.16
CA VAL A 91 -3.76 -3.50 -12.53
C VAL A 91 -4.68 -3.70 -11.33
N THR A 92 -5.00 -2.62 -10.62
CA THR A 92 -5.84 -2.67 -9.41
C THR A 92 -7.33 -2.52 -9.78
N SER A 93 -8.25 -2.94 -8.90
CA SER A 93 -9.70 -2.86 -9.17
C SER A 93 -10.21 -1.46 -9.60
N PRO A 94 -9.68 -0.34 -9.05
CA PRO A 94 -10.03 1.01 -9.51
C PRO A 94 -9.52 1.33 -10.92
N GLU A 95 -8.48 0.65 -11.40
CA GLU A 95 -7.95 0.78 -12.75
C GLU A 95 -8.70 -0.10 -13.78
N ILE A 96 -9.42 -1.13 -13.33
CA ILE A 96 -10.25 -2.00 -14.19
C ILE A 96 -11.56 -1.29 -14.59
N GLY A 97 -12.12 -0.42 -13.73
CA GLY A 97 -13.31 0.34 -14.11
C GLY A 97 -13.76 1.39 -13.09
N GLN A 98 -14.15 2.55 -13.63
CA GLN A 98 -14.72 3.70 -12.91
C GLN A 98 -15.87 3.34 -11.95
N ILE A 99 -16.65 2.31 -12.29
CA ILE A 99 -17.82 1.86 -11.51
C ILE A 99 -17.42 1.50 -10.07
N PHE A 100 -16.22 0.95 -9.86
CA PHE A 100 -15.78 0.58 -8.51
C PHE A 100 -15.71 1.80 -7.58
N GLY A 101 -15.05 2.87 -8.02
CA GLY A 101 -14.96 4.12 -7.24
C GLY A 101 -16.32 4.76 -6.98
N GLU A 102 -17.24 4.66 -7.94
CA GLU A 102 -18.61 5.20 -7.77
C GLU A 102 -19.45 4.41 -6.75
N LEU A 103 -19.29 3.08 -6.71
CA LEU A 103 -19.94 2.23 -5.70
C LEU A 103 -19.39 2.50 -4.29
N VAL A 104 -18.07 2.64 -4.17
CA VAL A 104 -17.44 3.03 -2.90
C VAL A 104 -17.93 4.41 -2.45
N ALA A 105 -18.07 5.35 -3.38
CA ALA A 105 -18.60 6.67 -3.09
C ALA A 105 -20.05 6.60 -2.56
N ALA A 106 -20.91 5.81 -3.22
CA ALA A 106 -22.28 5.61 -2.78
C ALA A 106 -22.34 5.01 -1.36
N TRP A 107 -21.47 4.03 -1.07
CA TRP A 107 -21.33 3.48 0.28
C TRP A 107 -20.91 4.54 1.30
N CYS A 108 -19.88 5.34 0.99
CA CYS A 108 -19.43 6.41 1.89
C CYS A 108 -20.53 7.42 2.20
N LEU A 109 -21.31 7.84 1.19
CA LEU A 109 -22.42 8.77 1.37
C LEU A 109 -23.56 8.19 2.20
N ASN A 110 -23.85 6.90 2.00
CA ASN A 110 -24.85 6.19 2.78
C ASN A 110 -24.46 6.15 4.26
N GLU A 111 -23.21 5.76 4.56
CA GLU A 111 -22.73 5.74 5.94
C GLU A 111 -22.69 7.14 6.55
N TRP A 112 -22.13 8.14 5.86
CA TRP A 112 -22.14 9.54 6.31
C TRP A 112 -23.57 10.04 6.63
N THR A 113 -24.55 9.67 5.81
CA THR A 113 -25.95 10.05 6.03
C THR A 113 -26.54 9.36 7.25
N LYS A 114 -26.22 8.08 7.51
CA LYS A 114 -26.66 7.37 8.72
C LYS A 114 -26.16 8.02 10.01
N PHE A 115 -24.99 8.66 9.97
CA PHE A 115 -24.44 9.42 11.08
C PHE A 115 -24.98 10.87 11.18
N GLY A 116 -25.99 11.23 10.37
CA GLY A 116 -26.62 12.55 10.44
C GLY A 116 -25.88 13.64 9.67
N LYS A 117 -25.04 13.28 8.69
CA LYS A 117 -24.26 14.21 7.85
C LYS A 117 -23.37 15.16 8.67
N PRO A 118 -22.50 14.64 9.55
CA PRO A 118 -21.61 15.47 10.36
C PRO A 118 -20.69 16.34 9.48
N THR A 119 -20.48 17.58 9.90
CA THR A 119 -19.56 18.55 9.28
C THR A 119 -18.73 19.25 10.37
N PRO A 120 -17.42 19.50 10.14
CA PRO A 120 -16.60 19.02 9.03
C PRO A 120 -16.37 17.50 9.09
N TYR A 121 -15.98 16.90 7.97
CA TYR A 121 -15.64 15.48 7.92
C TYR A 121 -14.49 15.18 6.94
N GLN A 122 -13.90 14.01 7.11
CA GLN A 122 -12.69 13.60 6.41
C GLN A 122 -12.93 12.33 5.59
N LEU A 123 -12.37 12.28 4.39
CA LEU A 123 -12.11 11.02 3.68
C LEU A 123 -10.62 10.70 3.83
N ILE A 124 -10.32 9.57 4.46
CA ILE A 124 -8.95 9.07 4.63
C ILE A 124 -8.76 7.88 3.69
N GLU A 125 -7.70 7.88 2.87
CA GLU A 125 -7.33 6.72 2.04
C GLU A 125 -5.91 6.27 2.36
N LEU A 126 -5.77 4.99 2.74
CA LEU A 126 -4.48 4.34 3.01
C LEU A 126 -3.96 3.70 1.72
N GLY A 127 -2.77 4.11 1.29
CA GLY A 127 -2.16 3.61 0.04
C GLY A 127 -3.03 3.87 -1.19
N PRO A 128 -3.29 5.14 -1.55
CA PRO A 128 -4.21 5.48 -2.65
C PRO A 128 -3.70 5.12 -4.06
N GLY A 129 -2.48 4.60 -4.19
CA GLY A 129 -1.85 4.28 -5.47
C GLY A 129 -1.75 5.53 -6.35
N LYS A 130 -2.45 5.55 -7.48
CA LYS A 130 -2.51 6.74 -8.36
C LYS A 130 -3.56 7.78 -7.96
N GLY A 131 -4.40 7.50 -6.95
CA GLY A 131 -5.52 8.36 -6.56
C GLY A 131 -6.76 8.24 -7.45
N THR A 132 -6.82 7.23 -8.32
CA THR A 132 -7.95 6.99 -9.23
C THR A 132 -9.27 6.79 -8.46
N MET A 133 -9.25 6.00 -7.39
CA MET A 133 -10.43 5.76 -6.54
C MET A 133 -10.91 7.06 -5.88
N MET A 134 -10.01 7.80 -5.20
CA MET A 134 -10.34 9.10 -4.61
C MET A 134 -10.93 10.07 -5.64
N ARG A 135 -10.38 10.15 -6.85
CA ARG A 135 -10.90 11.01 -7.91
C ARG A 135 -12.35 10.68 -8.25
N ASP A 136 -12.66 9.40 -8.40
CA ASP A 136 -14.02 8.94 -8.72
C ASP A 136 -14.99 9.20 -7.56
N ILE A 137 -14.55 9.01 -6.32
CA ILE A 137 -15.32 9.34 -5.12
C ILE A 137 -15.66 10.83 -5.07
N LEU A 138 -14.66 11.69 -5.23
CA LEU A 138 -14.84 13.15 -5.22
C LEU A 138 -15.79 13.62 -6.33
N ARG A 139 -15.77 12.97 -7.51
CA ARG A 139 -16.71 13.28 -8.59
C ARG A 139 -18.16 13.01 -8.18
N VAL A 140 -18.43 11.88 -7.51
CA VAL A 140 -19.77 11.53 -7.03
C VAL A 140 -20.20 12.47 -5.90
N PHE A 141 -19.32 12.74 -4.94
CA PHE A 141 -19.58 13.63 -3.81
C PHE A 141 -19.96 15.04 -4.27
N LYS A 142 -19.24 15.57 -5.27
CA LYS A 142 -19.57 16.86 -5.88
C LYS A 142 -20.96 16.84 -6.53
N ARG A 143 -21.28 15.80 -7.30
CA ARG A 143 -22.59 15.68 -7.99
C ARG A 143 -23.75 15.60 -7.00
N LEU A 144 -23.55 15.00 -5.84
CA LEU A 144 -24.58 14.78 -4.82
C LEU A 144 -24.57 15.83 -3.70
N GLY A 145 -23.79 16.91 -3.83
CA GLY A 145 -23.77 18.02 -2.88
C GLY A 145 -23.12 17.69 -1.53
N ALA A 146 -22.32 16.63 -1.46
CA ALA A 146 -21.60 16.20 -0.26
C ALA A 146 -20.14 16.67 -0.32
N SER A 147 -19.92 17.96 -0.51
CA SER A 147 -18.56 18.55 -0.52
C SER A 147 -18.36 19.59 0.58
N GLU A 148 -19.44 20.01 1.24
CA GLU A 148 -19.39 20.99 2.31
C GLU A 148 -18.67 20.43 3.54
N GLY A 149 -17.64 21.12 4.01
CA GLY A 149 -16.84 20.67 5.15
C GLY A 149 -15.98 19.42 4.89
N LEU A 150 -15.90 18.95 3.63
CA LEU A 150 -15.10 17.79 3.23
C LEU A 150 -13.61 18.15 3.14
N SER A 151 -12.78 17.27 3.69
CA SER A 151 -11.33 17.26 3.49
C SER A 151 -10.84 15.85 3.13
N VAL A 152 -9.80 15.76 2.31
CA VAL A 152 -9.19 14.49 1.89
C VAL A 152 -7.81 14.36 2.52
N HIS A 153 -7.55 13.17 3.06
CA HIS A 153 -6.30 12.84 3.74
C HIS A 153 -5.76 11.53 3.14
N LEU A 154 -4.62 11.62 2.49
CA LEU A 154 -3.98 10.50 1.80
C LEU A 154 -2.77 10.06 2.62
N VAL A 155 -2.70 8.78 2.98
CA VAL A 155 -1.57 8.21 3.73
C VAL A 155 -0.71 7.39 2.79
N ASP A 156 0.43 7.94 2.41
CA ASP A 156 1.38 7.37 1.46
C ASP A 156 2.81 7.83 1.77
N MET A 157 3.76 6.90 1.73
CA MET A 157 5.17 7.19 1.98
C MET A 157 5.93 7.57 0.69
N SER A 158 5.40 7.27 -0.49
CA SER A 158 6.07 7.50 -1.77
C SER A 158 5.91 8.95 -2.24
N GLU A 159 7.02 9.69 -2.29
CA GLU A 159 7.02 11.08 -2.78
C GLU A 159 6.59 11.16 -4.24
N HIS A 160 7.04 10.23 -5.07
CA HIS A 160 6.65 10.13 -6.48
C HIS A 160 5.13 9.91 -6.65
N LEU A 161 4.53 8.97 -5.91
CA LEU A 161 3.08 8.75 -6.01
C LEU A 161 2.29 9.96 -5.51
N SER A 162 2.78 10.67 -4.50
CA SER A 162 2.14 11.89 -4.01
C SER A 162 2.04 12.99 -5.08
N GLU A 163 3.04 13.09 -5.97
CA GLU A 163 3.04 14.00 -7.11
C GLU A 163 2.01 13.58 -8.15
N VAL A 164 2.01 12.30 -8.55
CA VAL A 164 1.03 11.73 -9.50
C VAL A 164 -0.40 11.95 -9.00
N GLN A 165 -0.64 11.70 -7.71
CA GLN A 165 -1.93 11.93 -7.07
C GLN A 165 -2.30 13.43 -7.05
N ALA A 166 -1.34 14.31 -6.76
CA ALA A 166 -1.58 15.75 -6.74
C ALA A 166 -1.90 16.30 -8.13
N GLU A 167 -1.21 15.85 -9.18
CA GLU A 167 -1.53 16.20 -10.57
C GLU A 167 -2.92 15.73 -10.98
N LEU A 168 -3.34 14.55 -10.52
CA LEU A 168 -4.65 13.99 -10.82
C LEU A 168 -5.80 14.71 -10.09
N LEU A 169 -5.61 15.00 -8.81
CA LEU A 169 -6.68 15.46 -7.91
C LEU A 169 -6.73 16.99 -7.78
N CYS A 170 -5.58 17.67 -7.82
CA CYS A 170 -5.44 19.06 -7.43
C CYS A 170 -5.30 20.01 -8.63
N ARG A 171 -5.72 21.26 -8.43
CA ARG A 171 -5.39 22.38 -9.31
C ARG A 171 -4.00 22.93 -9.00
N SER A 172 -3.66 22.94 -7.72
CA SER A 172 -2.38 23.41 -7.19
C SER A 172 -2.03 22.58 -5.97
N SER A 173 -0.75 22.27 -5.81
CA SER A 173 -0.21 21.59 -4.65
C SER A 173 1.15 22.19 -4.29
N GLU A 174 1.49 22.12 -3.01
CA GLU A 174 2.76 22.58 -2.46
C GLU A 174 3.31 21.55 -1.47
N GLU A 175 4.64 21.46 -1.41
CA GLU A 175 5.34 20.68 -0.39
C GLU A 175 5.48 21.50 0.89
N CYS A 176 5.47 20.80 2.02
CA CYS A 176 5.49 21.38 3.34
C CYS A 176 6.52 20.66 4.20
N ALA A 177 7.57 21.37 4.62
CA ALA A 177 8.62 20.78 5.47
C ALA A 177 8.25 20.75 6.96
N ASP A 178 7.53 21.76 7.46
CA ASP A 178 7.30 21.97 8.90
C ASP A 178 5.85 21.66 9.34
N LYS A 179 5.23 20.65 8.72
CA LYS A 179 3.84 20.26 8.98
C LYS A 179 3.76 18.74 9.18
N ALA A 180 2.68 18.28 9.82
CA ALA A 180 2.38 16.86 9.98
C ALA A 180 2.12 16.16 8.63
N TYR A 181 1.53 16.89 7.68
CA TYR A 181 1.48 16.49 6.27
C TYR A 181 2.71 17.03 5.53
N TYR A 182 3.25 16.27 4.59
CA TYR A 182 4.41 16.68 3.78
C TYR A 182 4.02 17.35 2.46
N ARG A 183 2.76 17.21 2.03
CA ARG A 183 2.19 17.88 0.85
C ARG A 183 0.75 18.31 1.14
N ALA A 184 0.35 19.45 0.57
CA ALA A 184 -1.02 19.93 0.59
C ALA A 184 -1.45 20.41 -0.79
N GLY A 185 -2.75 20.34 -1.07
CA GLY A 185 -3.31 20.78 -2.34
C GLY A 185 -4.79 21.11 -2.25
N VAL A 186 -5.29 21.70 -3.32
CA VAL A 186 -6.71 22.05 -3.45
C VAL A 186 -7.23 21.54 -4.78
N THR A 187 -8.33 20.77 -4.72
CA THR A 187 -8.98 20.26 -5.94
C THR A 187 -9.60 21.39 -6.75
N ARG A 188 -9.95 21.11 -8.01
CA ARG A 188 -10.72 22.07 -8.84
C ARG A 188 -12.07 22.46 -8.22
N ALA A 189 -12.61 21.66 -7.30
CA ALA A 189 -13.85 21.93 -6.59
C ALA A 189 -13.65 22.68 -5.26
N GLY A 190 -12.41 23.01 -4.88
CA GLY A 190 -12.10 23.70 -3.62
C GLY A 190 -11.91 22.79 -2.41
N THR A 191 -12.00 21.47 -2.59
CA THR A 191 -11.73 20.49 -1.52
C THR A 191 -10.25 20.48 -1.18
N LYS A 192 -9.91 20.55 0.11
CA LYS A 192 -8.51 20.46 0.57
C LYS A 192 -8.06 19.00 0.56
N VAL A 193 -6.83 18.77 0.12
CA VAL A 193 -6.18 17.45 0.08
C VAL A 193 -4.84 17.55 0.82
N PHE A 194 -4.55 16.57 1.68
CA PHE A 194 -3.32 16.53 2.48
C PHE A 194 -2.69 15.15 2.40
N TRP A 195 -1.35 15.09 2.35
CA TRP A 195 -0.60 13.83 2.30
C TRP A 195 0.24 13.64 3.55
N TYR A 196 0.13 12.46 4.16
CA TYR A 196 0.79 12.07 5.40
C TYR A 196 1.63 10.81 5.19
N ARG A 197 2.73 10.68 5.92
CA ARG A 197 3.53 9.45 5.92
C ARG A 197 2.94 8.39 6.85
N HIS A 198 2.26 8.84 7.91
CA HIS A 198 1.69 7.99 8.94
C HIS A 198 0.23 8.36 9.20
N LEU A 199 -0.57 7.36 9.58
CA LEU A 199 -2.00 7.57 9.86
C LEU A 199 -2.18 8.37 11.15
N GLU A 200 -1.27 8.21 12.10
CA GLU A 200 -1.26 8.89 13.39
C GLU A 200 -1.12 10.41 13.27
N ASP A 201 -0.57 10.90 12.15
CA ASP A 201 -0.40 12.32 11.86
C ASP A 201 -1.68 12.97 11.33
N VAL A 202 -2.69 12.18 10.96
CA VAL A 202 -3.98 12.68 10.46
C VAL A 202 -4.76 13.30 11.63
N PRO A 203 -5.25 14.56 11.50
CA PRO A 203 -6.00 15.21 12.56
C PRO A 203 -7.25 14.42 12.97
N ALA A 204 -7.50 14.31 14.28
CA ALA A 204 -8.72 13.69 14.78
C ALA A 204 -9.98 14.43 14.29
N GLY A 205 -10.99 13.68 13.86
CA GLY A 205 -12.25 14.21 13.35
C GLY A 205 -13.22 13.10 13.00
N PHE A 206 -14.42 13.45 12.52
CA PHE A 206 -15.28 12.45 11.91
C PHE A 206 -14.71 12.04 10.56
N SER A 207 -14.33 10.77 10.43
CA SER A 207 -13.57 10.29 9.28
C SER A 207 -14.16 9.01 8.73
N ILE A 208 -14.20 8.91 7.40
CA ILE A 208 -14.47 7.67 6.68
C ILE A 208 -13.12 7.19 6.16
N VAL A 209 -12.70 5.99 6.59
CA VAL A 209 -11.39 5.43 6.26
C VAL A 209 -11.54 4.37 5.20
N LEU A 210 -10.74 4.48 4.14
CA LEU A 210 -10.68 3.59 2.99
C LEU A 210 -9.29 2.95 2.94
N ALA A 211 -9.24 1.64 2.76
CA ALA A 211 -8.00 0.87 2.68
C ALA A 211 -8.19 -0.25 1.65
N HIS A 212 -8.07 0.08 0.37
CA HIS A 212 -8.28 -0.86 -0.72
C HIS A 212 -6.93 -1.45 -1.15
N GLU A 213 -6.83 -2.79 -1.14
CA GLU A 213 -5.59 -3.53 -1.48
C GLU A 213 -4.37 -3.08 -0.64
N PHE A 214 -4.61 -2.61 0.60
CA PHE A 214 -3.59 -2.10 1.51
C PHE A 214 -3.03 -3.13 2.50
N PHE A 215 -3.82 -4.15 2.87
CA PHE A 215 -3.48 -5.17 3.88
C PHE A 215 -3.03 -6.50 3.30
#